data_AF-A0A948SMJ8-F1
#
_entry.id   AF-A0A948SMJ8-F1
#
_cell.length_a   1.000
_cell.length_b   1.000
_cell.length_c   1.000
_cell.angle_alpha   90.00
_cell.angle_beta   90.00
_cell.angle_gamma   90.00
#
_symmetry.space_group_name_H-M   'P 1'
#
loop_
_entity.id
_entity.type
_entity.pdbx_description
1 polymer ?
#
loop_
_entity_poly.entity_id
_entity_poly.type
_entity_poly.pdbx_seq_one_letter_code
_entity_poly.pdbx_strand_id
1 'polypeptide(L)'
;MLRAVAVLLCLATSAPAAADVVHQTQGPFGGFFGLWGPTVSGSQIVGARFVPGADHTLTAIRLWFMNDDGAPGAPIRITLRADGTHAGGTSIPGTQVIAQWDIACQAAGWNPVQHSVTSAGGIALRAGVRYWVVAQSDAPGGLSPVWNFAAFGNSWNSIGLRTATDEGWQAGGSGAALTLVVEGTPGLPPKNPDLNQDGAVNGDDLGLLLGAWGPCPASGPCNADLDRNGSVDADDLGRLLAAWTA
;
A
#
# COMPACT_ATOMS: atom_id res chain seq x y z
N MET A 1 -51.76 -24.67 20.52
CA MET A 1 -51.42 -23.53 19.64
C MET A 1 -50.02 -23.05 20.03
N LEU A 2 -48.99 -23.51 19.31
CA LEU A 2 -47.59 -23.10 19.56
C LEU A 2 -47.32 -21.78 18.82
N ARG A 3 -46.94 -20.72 19.55
CA ARG A 3 -46.50 -19.45 18.96
C ARG A 3 -45.01 -19.58 18.60
N ALA A 4 -44.71 -19.61 17.31
CA ALA A 4 -43.35 -19.49 16.81
C ALA A 4 -42.87 -18.04 17.02
N VAL A 5 -41.82 -17.88 17.82
CA VAL A 5 -41.08 -16.61 17.95
C VAL A 5 -40.01 -16.63 16.87
N ALA A 6 -40.18 -15.83 15.82
CA ALA A 6 -39.16 -15.63 14.81
C ALA A 6 -38.10 -14.67 15.38
N VAL A 7 -36.92 -15.20 15.70
CA VAL A 7 -35.74 -14.39 16.02
C VAL A 7 -35.19 -13.89 14.69
N LEU A 8 -35.36 -12.59 14.44
CA LEU A 8 -34.78 -11.91 13.29
C LEU A 8 -33.28 -11.69 13.57
N LEU A 9 -32.43 -12.56 13.03
CA LEU A 9 -30.98 -12.40 13.09
C LEU A 9 -30.60 -11.28 12.10
N CYS A 10 -30.43 -10.05 12.59
CA CYS A 10 -29.88 -8.96 11.80
C CYS A 10 -28.39 -9.25 11.54
N LEU A 11 -28.09 -9.83 10.37
CA LEU A 11 -26.73 -9.77 9.81
C LEU A 11 -26.43 -8.29 9.54
N ALA A 12 -25.66 -7.66 10.41
CA ALA A 12 -25.02 -6.40 10.11
C ALA A 12 -23.95 -6.67 9.05
N THR A 13 -24.32 -6.57 7.77
CA THR A 13 -23.33 -6.42 6.71
C THR A 13 -22.68 -5.06 6.93
N SER A 14 -21.47 -5.04 7.49
CA SER A 14 -20.66 -3.83 7.48
C SER A 14 -20.47 -3.43 6.02
N ALA A 15 -21.05 -2.29 5.63
CA ALA A 15 -20.66 -1.67 4.37
C ALA A 15 -19.14 -1.45 4.44
N PRO A 16 -18.37 -1.71 3.37
CA PRO A 16 -16.96 -1.36 3.37
C PRO A 16 -16.86 0.12 3.70
N ALA A 17 -16.07 0.47 4.72
CA ALA A 17 -15.77 1.86 5.01
C ALA A 17 -15.37 2.55 3.69
N ALA A 18 -15.90 3.74 3.43
CA ALA A 18 -15.52 4.48 2.23
C ALA A 18 -13.99 4.67 2.23
N ALA A 19 -13.36 4.43 1.09
CA ALA A 19 -11.92 4.64 0.97
C ALA A 19 -11.62 6.14 1.02
N ASP A 20 -10.77 6.53 1.96
CA ASP A 20 -10.27 7.88 2.11
C ASP A 20 -9.00 8.07 1.26
N VAL A 21 -8.74 9.33 0.89
CA VAL A 21 -7.50 9.71 0.22
C VAL A 21 -6.39 9.84 1.26
N VAL A 22 -5.48 8.87 1.28
CA VAL A 22 -4.30 8.84 2.16
C VAL A 22 -3.24 9.82 1.67
N HIS A 23 -3.06 9.90 0.36
CA HIS A 23 -2.14 10.83 -0.29
C HIS A 23 -2.65 11.16 -1.69
N GLN A 24 -2.53 12.42 -2.10
CA GLN A 24 -2.87 12.82 -3.46
C GLN A 24 -2.01 14.00 -3.91
N THR A 25 -1.47 13.87 -5.11
CA THR A 25 -0.86 14.99 -5.84
C THR A 25 -1.91 15.78 -6.62
N GLN A 26 -1.77 17.10 -6.70
CA GLN A 26 -2.79 18.02 -7.23
C GLN A 26 -2.68 18.21 -8.75
N GLY A 27 -3.81 18.09 -9.46
CA GLY A 27 -3.91 18.29 -10.91
C GLY A 27 -3.16 17.20 -11.70
N PRO A 28 -3.83 16.29 -12.43
CA PRO A 28 -3.15 15.09 -12.89
C PRO A 28 -2.06 15.39 -13.93
N PHE A 29 -2.16 16.44 -14.75
CA PHE A 29 -1.10 16.66 -15.74
C PHE A 29 -0.84 18.11 -16.06
N GLY A 30 0.42 18.40 -16.39
CA GLY A 30 0.79 19.60 -17.11
C GLY A 30 1.36 20.67 -16.21
N GLY A 31 2.67 20.88 -16.29
CA GLY A 31 3.34 22.07 -15.74
C GLY A 31 3.70 23.07 -16.84
N PHE A 32 4.61 24.00 -16.54
CA PHE A 32 5.16 24.95 -17.54
C PHE A 32 5.71 24.26 -18.80
N PHE A 33 6.12 22.98 -18.72
CA PHE A 33 6.66 22.18 -19.83
C PHE A 33 5.61 21.34 -20.59
N GLY A 34 4.31 21.49 -20.31
CA GLY A 34 3.29 20.62 -20.87
C GLY A 34 3.30 19.23 -20.20
N LEU A 35 3.03 18.17 -20.97
CA LEU A 35 3.04 16.78 -20.48
C LEU A 35 4.46 16.24 -20.44
N TRP A 36 4.92 15.84 -19.26
CA TRP A 36 6.28 15.31 -19.05
C TRP A 36 6.32 14.40 -17.82
N GLY A 37 7.37 13.59 -17.72
CA GLY A 37 7.55 12.58 -16.68
C GLY A 37 8.85 11.80 -16.88
N PRO A 38 9.38 11.13 -15.85
CA PRO A 38 10.47 10.18 -16.02
C PRO A 38 10.00 8.92 -16.71
N THR A 39 10.88 8.36 -17.54
CA THR A 39 10.66 7.08 -18.19
C THR A 39 10.77 5.95 -17.16
N VAL A 40 9.94 4.93 -17.33
CA VAL A 40 9.96 3.71 -16.54
C VAL A 40 10.32 2.58 -17.50
N SER A 41 11.57 2.11 -17.43
CA SER A 41 12.16 1.20 -18.43
C SER A 41 13.06 0.15 -17.78
N GLY A 42 13.61 -0.75 -18.58
CA GLY A 42 14.55 -1.77 -18.11
C GLY A 42 15.81 -1.19 -17.47
N SER A 43 16.17 0.06 -17.77
CA SER A 43 17.35 0.75 -17.23
C SER A 43 17.02 1.87 -16.25
N GLN A 44 15.76 2.30 -16.14
CA GLN A 44 15.35 3.41 -15.28
C GLN A 44 14.15 3.03 -14.41
N ILE A 45 14.30 3.29 -13.11
CA ILE A 45 13.25 3.07 -12.11
C ILE A 45 12.91 4.38 -11.42
N VAL A 46 11.65 4.49 -11.00
CA VAL A 46 11.10 5.74 -10.49
C VAL A 46 10.33 5.47 -9.21
N GLY A 47 10.61 6.25 -8.17
CA GLY A 47 9.94 6.17 -6.88
C GLY A 47 9.33 7.49 -6.46
N ALA A 48 8.09 7.44 -5.95
CA ALA A 48 7.42 8.53 -5.28
C ALA A 48 7.18 8.17 -3.81
N ARG A 49 7.59 9.05 -2.89
CA ARG A 49 7.38 8.86 -1.45
C ARG A 49 6.06 9.50 -1.03
N PHE A 50 5.38 8.85 -0.10
CA PHE A 50 4.27 9.43 0.65
C PHE A 50 4.37 9.10 2.14
N VAL A 51 3.65 9.87 2.96
CA VAL A 51 3.59 9.69 4.42
C VAL A 51 2.12 9.80 4.83
N PRO A 52 1.48 8.72 5.31
CA PRO A 52 0.12 8.78 5.81
C PRO A 52 0.00 9.74 7.00
N GLY A 53 -1.04 10.57 7.02
CA GLY A 53 -1.34 11.45 8.16
C GLY A 53 -2.01 10.73 9.33
N ALA A 54 -2.65 9.59 9.06
CA ALA A 54 -3.27 8.71 10.04
C ALA A 54 -3.10 7.25 9.60
N ASP A 55 -3.45 6.32 10.49
CA ASP A 55 -3.43 4.89 10.20
C ASP A 55 -4.53 4.50 9.21
N HIS A 56 -4.16 3.76 8.17
CA HIS A 56 -5.07 3.27 7.14
C HIS A 56 -4.75 1.84 6.72
N THR A 57 -5.74 1.17 6.17
CA THR A 57 -5.58 -0.07 5.42
C THR A 57 -5.59 0.27 3.95
N LEU A 58 -4.51 -0.01 3.22
CA LEU A 58 -4.40 0.33 1.80
C LEU A 58 -5.51 -0.38 1.00
N THR A 59 -6.24 0.39 0.18
CA THR A 59 -7.25 -0.14 -0.75
C THR A 59 -6.79 -0.03 -2.19
N ALA A 60 -6.21 1.10 -2.60
CA ALA A 60 -5.77 1.29 -3.98
C ALA A 60 -4.61 2.28 -4.10
N ILE A 61 -3.85 2.13 -5.19
CA ILE A 61 -2.88 3.11 -5.65
C ILE A 61 -3.24 3.45 -7.10
N ARG A 62 -3.41 4.74 -7.38
CA ARG A 62 -3.63 5.26 -8.72
C ARG A 62 -2.42 6.05 -9.18
N LEU A 63 -1.99 5.76 -10.39
CA LEU A 63 -0.88 6.43 -11.06
C LEU A 63 -1.35 6.79 -12.47
N TRP A 64 -0.62 7.65 -13.13
CA TRP A 64 -0.93 7.97 -14.52
C TRP A 64 0.32 7.83 -15.37
N PHE A 65 0.16 7.08 -16.44
CA PHE A 65 1.20 6.82 -17.39
C PHE A 65 0.78 7.31 -18.76
N MET A 66 1.76 7.82 -19.50
CA MET A 66 1.72 7.90 -20.96
C MET A 66 2.70 6.86 -21.53
N ASN A 67 2.74 6.68 -22.85
CA ASN A 67 3.67 5.73 -23.46
C ASN A 67 4.37 6.33 -24.69
N ASP A 68 5.70 6.35 -24.67
CA ASP A 68 6.50 6.91 -25.77
C ASP A 68 6.48 6.01 -27.03
N ASP A 69 6.16 4.72 -26.90
CA ASP A 69 6.01 3.71 -27.98
C ASP A 69 4.82 3.99 -28.92
N GLY A 70 3.87 4.84 -28.51
CA GLY A 70 2.65 5.09 -29.28
C GLY A 70 1.62 3.96 -29.24
N ALA A 71 1.96 2.77 -28.71
CA ALA A 71 1.08 1.62 -28.55
C ALA A 71 0.89 1.23 -27.06
N PRO A 72 -0.26 0.66 -26.66
CA PRO A 72 -0.43 0.13 -25.30
C PRO A 72 0.25 -1.25 -25.15
N GLY A 73 0.42 -1.71 -23.92
CA GLY A 73 0.83 -3.09 -23.61
C GLY A 73 2.19 -3.24 -22.93
N ALA A 74 2.99 -2.17 -22.83
CA ALA A 74 4.27 -2.23 -22.13
C ALA A 74 4.07 -2.64 -20.65
N PRO A 75 4.82 -3.63 -20.14
CA PRO A 75 4.63 -4.13 -18.78
C PRO A 75 5.10 -3.09 -17.76
N ILE A 76 4.35 -2.90 -16.68
CA ILE A 76 4.72 -2.05 -15.55
C ILE A 76 4.57 -2.88 -14.28
N ARG A 77 5.63 -2.93 -13.48
CA ARG A 77 5.56 -3.44 -12.12
C ARG A 77 5.54 -2.28 -11.14
N ILE A 78 4.50 -2.24 -10.33
CA ILE A 78 4.34 -1.30 -9.23
C ILE A 78 4.65 -2.04 -7.94
N THR A 79 5.48 -1.45 -7.08
CA THR A 79 5.76 -1.97 -5.74
C THR A 79 5.51 -0.91 -4.69
N LEU A 80 4.90 -1.32 -3.58
CA LEU A 80 4.91 -0.55 -2.34
C LEU A 80 6.11 -1.03 -1.51
N ARG A 81 6.94 -0.10 -1.06
CA ARG A 81 8.17 -0.42 -0.33
C ARG A 81 8.29 0.40 0.95
N ALA A 82 8.98 -0.18 1.93
CA ALA A 82 9.44 0.57 3.10
C ALA A 82 10.50 1.61 2.67
N ASP A 83 10.66 2.66 3.46
CA ASP A 83 11.74 3.62 3.26
C ASP A 83 13.09 3.01 3.66
N GLY A 84 14.08 3.17 2.77
CA GLY A 84 15.41 2.61 2.90
C GLY A 84 16.45 3.61 3.42
N THR A 85 16.07 4.62 4.19
CA THR A 85 17.01 5.65 4.70
C THR A 85 18.27 4.97 5.28
N HIS A 86 19.42 5.25 4.68
CA HIS A 86 20.72 4.84 5.20
C HIS A 86 21.17 5.85 6.28
N ALA A 87 22.07 5.42 7.17
CA ALA A 87 22.65 6.30 8.18
C ALA A 87 23.28 7.54 7.50
N GLY A 88 22.70 8.73 7.72
CA GLY A 88 23.07 9.96 7.01
C GLY A 88 21.90 10.81 6.48
N GLY A 89 20.65 10.34 6.59
CA GLY A 89 19.45 11.19 6.41
C GLY A 89 18.85 11.23 5.00
N THR A 90 19.42 10.49 4.05
CA THR A 90 18.91 10.43 2.67
C THR A 90 17.81 9.38 2.54
N SER A 91 16.59 9.82 2.20
CA SER A 91 15.42 8.97 1.99
C SER A 91 15.39 8.44 0.56
N ILE A 92 15.37 7.12 0.42
CA ILE A 92 15.29 6.38 -0.84
C ILE A 92 14.34 5.19 -0.68
N PRO A 93 13.80 4.62 -1.78
CA PRO A 93 13.09 3.34 -1.70
C PRO A 93 13.96 2.24 -1.08
N GLY A 94 13.41 1.53 -0.10
CA GLY A 94 14.07 0.39 0.54
C GLY A 94 13.99 -0.88 -0.29
N THR A 95 14.76 -1.90 0.13
CA THR A 95 14.75 -3.24 -0.48
C THR A 95 13.56 -4.08 -0.04
N GLN A 96 12.92 -3.75 1.09
CA GLN A 96 11.74 -4.45 1.57
C GLN A 96 10.50 -4.08 0.74
N VAL A 97 10.06 -5.01 -0.09
CA VAL A 97 8.79 -4.92 -0.82
C VAL A 97 7.65 -5.36 0.10
N ILE A 98 6.68 -4.47 0.30
CA ILE A 98 5.47 -4.70 1.09
C ILE A 98 4.38 -5.33 0.23
N ALA A 99 4.25 -4.85 -1.01
CA ALA A 99 3.31 -5.37 -1.99
C ALA A 99 3.79 -5.10 -3.42
N GLN A 100 3.29 -5.90 -4.36
CA GLN A 100 3.63 -5.82 -5.77
C GLN A 100 2.39 -6.05 -6.64
N TRP A 101 2.33 -5.32 -7.74
CA TRP A 101 1.35 -5.50 -8.80
C TRP A 101 2.04 -5.41 -10.16
N ASP A 102 1.68 -6.30 -11.07
CA ASP A 102 2.11 -6.25 -12.46
C ASP A 102 0.89 -5.87 -13.33
N ILE A 103 1.02 -4.77 -14.07
CA ILE A 103 -0.02 -4.22 -14.95
C ILE A 103 0.55 -3.97 -16.34
N ALA A 104 -0.33 -3.76 -17.32
CA ALA A 104 0.06 -3.29 -18.65
C ALA A 104 -0.24 -1.80 -18.80
N CYS A 105 0.67 -1.05 -19.41
CA CYS A 105 0.41 0.32 -19.81
C CYS A 105 -0.77 0.35 -20.79
N GLN A 106 -1.73 1.22 -20.50
CA GLN A 106 -2.97 1.37 -21.27
C GLN A 106 -2.94 2.62 -22.14
N ALA A 107 -1.96 3.50 -21.90
CA ALA A 107 -1.77 4.68 -22.71
C ALA A 107 -1.18 4.33 -24.07
N ALA A 108 -1.70 5.01 -25.09
CA ALA A 108 -1.17 5.00 -26.44
C ALA A 108 -0.67 6.41 -26.74
N GLY A 109 0.65 6.55 -26.89
CA GLY A 109 1.28 7.85 -27.13
C GLY A 109 1.22 8.77 -25.91
N TRP A 110 1.11 10.07 -26.19
CA TRP A 110 1.26 11.14 -25.20
C TRP A 110 -0.03 11.51 -24.47
N ASN A 111 -1.11 10.74 -24.61
CA ASN A 111 -2.34 10.95 -23.82
C ASN A 111 -2.25 10.15 -22.52
N PRO A 112 -2.12 10.79 -21.36
CA PRO A 112 -1.95 10.07 -20.11
C PRO A 112 -3.23 9.31 -19.72
N VAL A 113 -3.06 8.09 -19.25
CA VAL A 113 -4.15 7.21 -18.79
C VAL A 113 -3.97 6.88 -17.33
N GLN A 114 -5.08 6.84 -16.58
CA GLN A 114 -5.06 6.42 -15.19
C GLN A 114 -4.94 4.91 -15.09
N HIS A 115 -3.98 4.46 -14.31
CA HIS A 115 -3.82 3.09 -13.87
C HIS A 115 -4.20 2.97 -12.42
N SER A 116 -4.88 1.89 -12.07
CA SER A 116 -5.27 1.61 -10.68
C SER A 116 -4.84 0.19 -10.33
N VAL A 117 -4.13 0.05 -9.21
CA VAL A 117 -3.86 -1.24 -8.58
C VAL A 117 -4.61 -1.30 -7.27
N THR A 118 -5.32 -2.40 -7.04
CA THR A 118 -6.11 -2.61 -5.82
C THR A 118 -5.41 -3.59 -4.90
N SER A 119 -5.44 -3.29 -3.61
CA SER A 119 -5.05 -4.22 -2.55
C SER A 119 -6.19 -5.18 -2.26
N ALA A 120 -5.88 -6.45 -1.97
CA ALA A 120 -6.85 -7.40 -1.42
C ALA A 120 -7.16 -7.14 0.08
N GLY A 121 -6.60 -6.08 0.67
CA GLY A 121 -6.65 -5.78 2.09
C GLY A 121 -5.37 -6.22 2.82
N GLY A 122 -5.34 -6.07 4.14
CA GLY A 122 -4.24 -6.57 4.99
C GLY A 122 -2.95 -5.73 5.00
N ILE A 123 -2.82 -4.74 4.12
CA ILE A 123 -1.65 -3.86 4.06
C ILE A 123 -1.85 -2.65 4.98
N ALA A 124 -1.08 -2.59 6.06
CA ALA A 124 -1.09 -1.51 7.03
C ALA A 124 -0.23 -0.31 6.58
N LEU A 125 -0.86 0.87 6.48
CA LEU A 125 -0.20 2.16 6.31
C LEU A 125 -0.23 2.91 7.64
N ARG A 126 0.92 3.11 8.27
CA ARG A 126 1.02 3.75 9.58
C ARG A 126 1.23 5.25 9.48
N ALA A 127 0.59 6.00 10.37
CA ALA A 127 0.73 7.44 10.50
C ALA A 127 2.22 7.83 10.67
N GLY A 128 2.68 8.82 9.92
CA GLY A 128 4.04 9.34 10.02
C GLY A 128 5.15 8.45 9.44
N VAL A 129 4.83 7.22 9.00
CA VAL A 129 5.79 6.31 8.38
C VAL A 129 5.96 6.65 6.90
N ARG A 130 7.21 6.63 6.43
CA ARG A 130 7.55 6.88 5.03
C ARG A 130 7.39 5.60 4.23
N TYR A 131 6.64 5.69 3.13
CA TYR A 131 6.46 4.62 2.18
C TYR A 131 6.80 5.11 0.77
N TRP A 132 7.18 4.17 -0.08
CA TRP A 132 7.51 4.44 -1.48
C TRP A 132 6.64 3.63 -2.41
N VAL A 133 6.03 4.31 -3.38
CA VAL A 133 5.46 3.66 -4.57
C VAL A 133 6.53 3.72 -5.65
N VAL A 134 6.96 2.56 -6.12
CA VAL A 134 8.01 2.42 -7.14
C VAL A 134 7.42 1.80 -8.38
N ALA A 135 7.67 2.42 -9.53
CA ALA A 135 7.36 1.88 -10.84
C ALA A 135 8.65 1.44 -11.56
N GLN A 136 8.59 0.27 -12.16
CA GLN A 136 9.64 -0.31 -13.01
C GLN A 136 9.01 -0.99 -14.22
N SER A 137 9.76 -1.13 -15.30
CA SER A 137 9.35 -1.85 -16.50
C SER A 137 10.53 -2.64 -17.03
N ASP A 138 10.27 -3.73 -17.74
CA ASP A 138 11.32 -4.44 -18.51
C ASP A 138 11.31 -3.98 -19.98
N ALA A 139 10.50 -2.98 -20.34
CA ALA A 139 10.47 -2.39 -21.68
C ALA A 139 11.79 -1.66 -21.99
N PRO A 140 12.30 -1.74 -23.24
CA PRO A 140 13.49 -1.00 -23.62
C PRO A 140 13.23 0.51 -23.62
N GLY A 141 14.28 1.30 -23.37
CA GLY A 141 14.19 2.76 -23.42
C GLY A 141 13.77 3.27 -24.80
N GLY A 142 12.82 4.21 -24.83
CA GLY A 142 12.20 4.72 -26.07
C GLY A 142 10.93 3.96 -26.51
N LEU A 143 10.58 2.86 -25.83
CA LEU A 143 9.29 2.14 -25.94
C LEU A 143 8.69 1.86 -24.54
N SER A 144 8.92 2.78 -23.62
CA SER A 144 8.69 2.67 -22.19
C SER A 144 7.55 3.58 -21.69
N PRO A 145 6.76 3.09 -20.72
CA PRO A 145 5.82 3.92 -19.98
C PRO A 145 6.53 5.14 -19.36
N VAL A 146 5.85 6.27 -19.34
CA VAL A 146 6.35 7.48 -18.68
C VAL A 146 5.40 7.82 -17.55
N TRP A 147 5.91 7.85 -16.32
CA TRP A 147 5.09 8.22 -15.16
C TRP A 147 4.94 9.74 -15.13
N ASN A 148 3.74 10.23 -15.32
CA ASN A 148 3.51 11.66 -15.45
C ASN A 148 3.85 12.44 -14.16
N PHE A 149 4.36 13.65 -14.34
CA PHE A 149 4.35 14.66 -13.27
C PHE A 149 2.97 15.33 -13.18
N ALA A 150 2.55 15.58 -11.95
CA ALA A 150 1.39 16.38 -11.61
C ALA A 150 1.58 17.83 -12.06
N ALA A 151 0.47 18.53 -12.26
CA ALA A 151 0.46 19.90 -12.75
C ALA A 151 1.11 20.88 -11.76
N PHE A 152 0.92 20.62 -10.46
CA PHE A 152 1.40 21.47 -9.39
C PHE A 152 1.91 20.66 -8.20
N GLY A 153 2.73 21.32 -7.40
CA GLY A 153 3.22 20.80 -6.14
C GLY A 153 4.55 20.08 -6.26
N ASN A 154 5.19 19.96 -5.09
CA ASN A 154 6.42 19.20 -4.95
C ASN A 154 6.16 17.95 -4.13
N SER A 155 6.74 16.82 -4.55
CA SER A 155 6.77 15.59 -3.76
C SER A 155 8.21 15.13 -3.58
N TRP A 156 8.41 14.19 -2.66
CA TRP A 156 9.72 13.56 -2.52
C TRP A 156 9.79 12.41 -3.52
N ASN A 157 10.68 12.52 -4.50
CA ASN A 157 10.87 11.51 -5.53
C ASN A 157 12.33 11.06 -5.57
N SER A 158 12.56 9.89 -6.15
CA SER A 158 13.88 9.32 -6.40
C SER A 158 13.84 8.60 -7.74
N ILE A 159 14.91 8.74 -8.52
CA ILE A 159 15.09 8.05 -9.80
C ILE A 159 16.37 7.24 -9.69
N GLY A 160 16.30 5.97 -10.08
CA GLY A 160 17.42 5.05 -10.07
C GLY A 160 17.79 4.61 -11.47
N LEU A 161 19.08 4.32 -11.66
CA LEU A 161 19.54 3.55 -12.82
C LEU A 161 19.65 2.10 -12.41
N ARG A 162 18.94 1.22 -13.13
CA ARG A 162 18.91 -0.20 -12.86
C ARG A 162 19.99 -0.93 -13.65
N THR A 163 20.71 -1.79 -12.95
CA THR A 163 21.52 -2.86 -13.54
C THR A 163 20.91 -4.21 -13.19
N ALA A 164 21.49 -5.31 -13.68
CA ALA A 164 21.01 -6.65 -13.34
C ALA A 164 21.07 -6.97 -11.84
N THR A 165 21.90 -6.28 -11.07
CA THR A 165 22.20 -6.60 -9.65
C THR A 165 21.96 -5.45 -8.68
N ASP A 166 21.69 -4.25 -9.15
CA ASP A 166 21.55 -3.06 -8.31
C ASP A 166 20.51 -2.08 -8.89
N GLU A 167 19.81 -1.40 -7.99
CA GLU A 167 18.80 -0.39 -8.28
C GLU A 167 19.34 1.05 -8.26
N GLY A 168 20.60 1.27 -7.86
CA GLY A 168 21.35 2.50 -8.16
C GLY A 168 20.61 3.80 -7.85
N TRP A 169 19.82 3.83 -6.77
CA TRP A 169 18.93 4.94 -6.44
C TRP A 169 19.71 6.23 -6.20
N GLN A 170 19.28 7.31 -6.85
CA GLN A 170 19.70 8.64 -6.44
C GLN A 170 19.03 9.01 -5.11
N ALA A 171 19.75 9.80 -4.31
CA ALA A 171 19.21 10.42 -3.12
C ALA A 171 17.85 11.08 -3.41
N GLY A 172 16.79 10.64 -2.74
CA GLY A 172 15.48 11.23 -2.95
C GLY A 172 15.46 12.69 -2.49
N GLY A 173 14.75 13.54 -3.22
CA GLY A 173 14.67 14.97 -2.93
C GLY A 173 13.27 15.53 -3.19
N SER A 174 13.02 16.74 -2.67
CA SER A 174 11.81 17.48 -2.99
C SER A 174 11.93 18.09 -4.37
N GLY A 175 11.05 17.70 -5.30
CA GLY A 175 11.01 18.18 -6.67
C GLY A 175 9.61 18.05 -7.26
N ALA A 176 9.49 18.16 -8.58
CA ALA A 176 8.20 18.03 -9.26
C ALA A 176 7.44 16.77 -8.82
N ALA A 177 6.17 16.93 -8.44
CA ALA A 177 5.39 15.84 -7.89
C ALA A 177 4.99 14.84 -8.97
N LEU A 178 5.25 13.55 -8.77
CA LEU A 178 4.72 12.48 -9.64
C LEU A 178 3.23 12.29 -9.38
N THR A 179 2.44 12.00 -10.42
CA THR A 179 1.00 11.77 -10.27
C THR A 179 0.75 10.53 -9.44
N LEU A 180 0.23 10.73 -8.23
CA LEU A 180 0.00 9.65 -7.29
C LEU A 180 -1.24 9.94 -6.47
N VAL A 181 -2.13 8.96 -6.40
CA VAL A 181 -3.18 8.88 -5.39
C VAL A 181 -3.03 7.56 -4.65
N VAL A 182 -3.01 7.62 -3.33
CA VAL A 182 -3.05 6.46 -2.44
C VAL A 182 -4.34 6.54 -1.67
N GLU A 183 -5.12 5.47 -1.71
CA GLU A 183 -6.42 5.34 -1.07
C GLU A 183 -6.36 4.25 0.01
N GLY A 184 -7.11 4.44 1.07
CA GLY A 184 -7.18 3.48 2.16
C GLY A 184 -8.41 3.68 3.03
N THR A 185 -8.87 2.63 3.68
CA THR A 185 -9.89 2.75 4.72
C THR A 185 -9.24 3.17 6.04
N PRO A 186 -9.89 4.01 6.86
CA PRO A 186 -9.37 4.36 8.18
C PRO A 186 -9.11 3.16 9.06
N GLY A 187 -8.03 3.24 9.84
CA GLY A 187 -7.62 2.19 10.77
C GLY A 187 -6.74 1.12 10.14
N LEU A 188 -6.02 0.41 11.00
CA LEU A 188 -5.14 -0.66 10.58
C LEU A 188 -5.95 -1.94 10.30
N PRO A 189 -5.46 -2.83 9.42
CA PRO A 189 -6.15 -4.08 9.13
C PRO A 189 -6.34 -4.89 10.41
N PRO A 190 -7.44 -5.66 10.56
CA PRO A 190 -7.61 -6.57 11.68
C PRO A 190 -6.38 -7.47 11.83
N LYS A 191 -5.94 -7.73 13.06
CA LYS A 191 -4.92 -8.78 13.29
C LYS A 191 -5.53 -10.14 12.98
N ASN A 192 -4.69 -11.07 12.52
CA ASN A 192 -5.10 -12.45 12.30
C ASN A 192 -5.30 -13.15 13.67
N PRO A 193 -6.49 -13.67 14.00
CA PRO A 193 -6.73 -14.41 15.23
C PRO A 193 -6.15 -15.83 15.23
N ASP A 194 -5.69 -16.33 14.08
CA ASP A 194 -4.85 -17.53 13.98
C ASP A 194 -3.44 -17.16 14.48
N LEU A 195 -3.24 -17.37 15.77
CA LEU A 195 -2.06 -16.96 16.54
C LEU A 195 -0.91 -17.95 16.39
N ASN A 196 -1.21 -19.23 16.14
CA ASN A 196 -0.22 -20.27 15.92
C ASN A 196 0.17 -20.44 14.43
N GLN A 197 -0.57 -19.79 13.52
CA GLN A 197 -0.40 -19.80 12.06
C GLN A 197 -0.60 -21.18 11.43
N ASP A 198 -1.46 -22.02 12.00
CA ASP A 198 -1.78 -23.35 11.47
C ASP A 198 -2.89 -23.34 10.41
N GLY A 199 -3.49 -22.17 10.16
CA GLY A 199 -4.54 -21.97 9.18
C GLY A 199 -5.96 -22.18 9.73
N ALA A 200 -6.12 -22.46 11.02
CA ALA A 200 -7.39 -22.48 11.72
C ALA A 200 -7.40 -21.50 12.89
N VAL A 201 -8.58 -21.04 13.28
CA VAL A 201 -8.82 -20.34 14.55
C VAL A 201 -9.60 -21.28 15.45
N ASN A 202 -8.94 -21.82 16.47
CA ASN A 202 -9.49 -22.88 17.32
C ASN A 202 -9.01 -22.79 18.79
N GLY A 203 -9.18 -23.89 19.54
CA GLY A 203 -8.79 -24.00 20.94
C GLY A 203 -7.31 -23.75 21.24
N ASP A 204 -6.43 -24.01 20.29
CA ASP A 204 -4.99 -23.76 20.42
C ASP A 204 -4.69 -22.25 20.39
N ASP A 205 -5.33 -21.48 19.50
CA ASP A 205 -5.23 -20.02 19.48
C ASP A 205 -5.84 -19.39 20.73
N LEU A 206 -6.98 -19.93 21.19
CA LEU A 206 -7.57 -19.52 22.46
C LEU A 206 -6.59 -19.75 23.62
N GLY A 207 -5.90 -20.89 23.64
CA GLY A 207 -4.87 -21.18 24.62
C GLY A 207 -3.72 -20.16 24.58
N LEU A 208 -3.27 -19.78 23.39
CA LEU A 208 -2.25 -18.74 23.20
C LEU A 208 -2.73 -17.35 23.67
N LEU A 209 -3.98 -16.98 23.35
CA LEU A 209 -4.56 -15.70 23.78
C LEU A 209 -4.67 -15.63 25.30
N LEU A 210 -5.21 -16.67 25.94
CA LEU A 210 -5.33 -16.74 27.41
C LEU A 210 -3.97 -16.79 28.10
N GLY A 211 -2.97 -17.41 27.47
CA GLY A 211 -1.58 -17.39 27.96
C GLY A 211 -0.92 -16.01 27.92
N ALA A 212 -1.43 -15.11 27.06
CA ALA A 212 -0.95 -13.74 26.92
C ALA A 212 -1.82 -12.70 27.66
N TRP A 213 -2.81 -13.14 28.46
CA TRP A 213 -3.78 -12.25 29.10
C TRP A 213 -3.13 -11.17 29.98
N GLY A 214 -3.63 -9.94 29.87
CA GLY A 214 -3.14 -8.78 30.60
C GLY A 214 -2.39 -7.77 29.71
N PRO A 215 -1.69 -6.79 30.31
CA PRO A 215 -1.06 -5.72 29.56
C PRO A 215 0.04 -6.24 28.63
N CYS A 216 0.09 -5.70 27.42
CA CYS A 216 1.18 -6.00 26.49
C CYS A 216 2.54 -5.58 27.09
N PRO A 217 3.60 -6.35 26.82
CA PRO A 217 4.94 -5.99 27.27
C PRO A 217 5.37 -4.65 26.66
N ALA A 218 6.11 -3.84 27.42
CA ALA A 218 6.65 -2.56 26.95
C ALA A 218 7.59 -2.73 25.74
N SER A 219 8.18 -3.92 25.57
CA SER A 219 8.99 -4.30 24.42
C SER A 219 8.77 -5.77 24.09
N GLY A 220 8.59 -6.08 22.80
CA GLY A 220 8.38 -7.43 22.30
C GLY A 220 7.05 -7.57 21.54
N PRO A 221 6.81 -8.73 20.90
CA PRO A 221 5.57 -8.98 20.20
C PRO A 221 4.40 -9.18 21.18
N CYS A 222 3.27 -8.54 20.89
CA CYS A 222 1.99 -8.76 21.57
C CYS A 222 0.97 -9.19 20.51
N ASN A 223 1.08 -10.43 20.05
CA ASN A 223 0.29 -10.90 18.91
C ASN A 223 -1.18 -11.09 19.27
N ALA A 224 -1.46 -11.49 20.51
CA ALA A 224 -2.81 -11.75 21.04
C ALA A 224 -3.65 -10.49 21.32
N ASP A 225 -3.06 -9.29 21.34
CA ASP A 225 -3.77 -8.00 21.42
C ASP A 225 -4.33 -7.68 20.02
N LEU A 226 -5.47 -8.28 19.68
CA LEU A 226 -6.12 -8.26 18.38
C LEU A 226 -6.75 -6.90 18.05
N ASP A 227 -7.10 -6.11 19.06
CA ASP A 227 -7.66 -4.77 18.90
C ASP A 227 -6.64 -3.63 18.92
N ARG A 228 -5.41 -3.91 19.37
CA ARG A 228 -4.27 -3.00 19.46
C ARG A 228 -4.46 -1.93 20.53
N ASN A 229 -5.21 -2.22 21.59
CA ASN A 229 -5.42 -1.31 22.72
C ASN A 229 -4.27 -1.35 23.75
N GLY A 230 -3.31 -2.27 23.59
CA GLY A 230 -2.17 -2.43 24.47
C GLY A 230 -2.38 -3.40 25.63
N SER A 231 -3.49 -4.13 25.66
CA SER A 231 -3.79 -5.22 26.58
C SER A 231 -4.41 -6.39 25.82
N VAL A 232 -4.25 -7.60 26.35
CA VAL A 232 -4.96 -8.80 25.91
C VAL A 232 -6.08 -9.06 26.91
N ASP A 233 -7.32 -8.85 26.50
CA ASP A 233 -8.47 -8.97 27.39
C ASP A 233 -9.72 -9.58 26.73
N ALA A 234 -10.89 -9.33 27.31
CA ALA A 234 -12.16 -9.90 26.85
C ALA A 234 -12.56 -9.40 25.46
N ASP A 235 -12.13 -8.21 25.04
CA ASP A 235 -12.43 -7.69 23.71
C ASP A 235 -11.63 -8.45 22.64
N ASP A 236 -10.38 -8.84 22.93
CA ASP A 236 -9.58 -9.70 22.06
C ASP A 236 -10.15 -11.12 22.00
N LEU A 237 -10.56 -11.67 23.15
CA LEU A 237 -11.25 -12.95 23.19
C LEU A 237 -12.51 -12.92 22.32
N GLY A 238 -13.31 -11.86 22.41
CA GLY A 238 -14.49 -11.69 21.57
C GLY A 238 -14.16 -11.70 20.07
N ARG A 239 -13.06 -11.06 19.66
CA ARG A 239 -12.57 -11.06 18.27
C ARG A 239 -12.11 -12.44 17.81
N LEU A 240 -11.39 -13.17 18.66
CA LEU A 240 -10.97 -14.54 18.35
C LEU A 240 -12.17 -15.47 18.17
N LEU A 241 -13.14 -15.43 19.09
CA LEU A 241 -14.34 -16.25 19.01
C LEU A 241 -15.24 -15.88 17.82
N ALA A 242 -15.28 -14.61 17.42
CA ALA A 242 -15.99 -14.18 16.22
C ALA A 242 -15.37 -14.73 14.92
N ALA A 243 -14.10 -15.10 14.95
CA ALA A 243 -13.36 -15.66 13.83
C ALA A 243 -13.19 -17.19 13.90
N TRP A 244 -13.87 -17.87 14.83
CA TRP A 244 -13.73 -19.31 15.06
C TRP A 244 -14.03 -20.14 13.81
N THR A 245 -13.13 -21.07 13.46
CA THR A 245 -13.27 -21.91 12.25
C THR A 245 -13.35 -23.41 12.53
N ALA A 246 -12.91 -23.89 13.70
CA ALA A 246 -12.86 -25.31 14.03
C ALA A 246 -13.07 -25.58 15.52
#